data_AF-G7TGC1-F1
#
_entry.id   AF-G7TGC1-F1
#
_cell.length_a   1.000
_cell.length_b   1.000
_cell.length_c   1.000
_cell.angle_alpha   90.00
_cell.angle_beta   90.00
_cell.angle_gamma   90.00
#
_symmetry.space_group_name_H-M   'P 1'
#
loop_
_entity.id
_entity.type
_entity.pdbx_description
1 polymer ?
#
loop_
_entity_poly.entity_id
_entity_poly.type
_entity_poly.pdbx_seq_one_letter_code
_entity_poly.pdbx_strand_id
1 'polypeptide(L)'
;MSGYSGALVDGFLEAGFAENNLERKFRRVFGYYMHLHGSPLFVDRGSQVVKLKQADLGDDDDITGSHIVLTHVKHKETVIAASPLLSCYWGKLANALAESEAVVLVGYSGCDNHLNALLRSSGTSAIRVVEWEGAGHEGNRQFFWNNLLGRDIQLVRIASILEFTDW
;
A
#
# COMPACT_ATOMS: atom_id res chain seq x y z
N MET A 1 -16.29 7.24 17.37
CA MET A 1 -15.41 6.23 16.77
C MET A 1 -14.11 6.92 16.38
N SER A 2 -13.15 7.02 17.31
CA SER A 2 -11.81 7.50 16.98
C SER A 2 -11.22 6.56 15.92
N GLY A 3 -10.63 7.09 14.85
CA GLY A 3 -10.03 6.28 13.77
C GLY A 3 -10.92 5.97 12.56
N TYR A 4 -12.22 6.29 12.57
CA TYR A 4 -13.15 6.02 11.45
C TYR A 4 -13.81 7.29 10.84
N SER A 5 -13.39 8.47 11.28
CA SER A 5 -13.90 9.77 10.82
C SER A 5 -12.84 10.64 10.14
N GLY A 6 -11.63 10.12 9.95
CA GLY A 6 -10.53 10.84 9.31
C GLY A 6 -10.56 10.76 7.78
N ALA A 7 -9.65 11.50 7.14
CA ALA A 7 -9.41 11.41 5.71
C ALA A 7 -8.76 10.07 5.30
N LEU A 8 -8.03 9.45 6.23
CA LEU A 8 -7.40 8.15 6.08
C LEU A 8 -7.83 7.23 7.23
N VAL A 9 -8.13 5.97 6.91
CA VAL A 9 -8.57 4.94 7.86
C VAL A 9 -7.73 3.69 7.68
N ASP A 10 -7.36 3.06 8.81
CA ASP A 10 -6.53 1.85 8.84
C ASP A 10 -7.25 0.57 9.28
N GLY A 11 -8.56 0.66 9.54
CA GLY A 11 -9.40 -0.47 9.95
C GLY A 11 -9.24 -0.88 11.42
N PHE A 12 -8.36 -0.21 12.18
CA PHE A 12 -8.20 -0.42 13.62
C PHE A 12 -9.09 0.54 14.41
N LEU A 13 -9.86 -0.03 15.34
CA LEU A 13 -10.53 0.70 16.41
C LEU A 13 -10.01 0.21 17.76
N GLU A 14 -10.59 0.68 18.86
CA GLU A 14 -10.22 0.24 20.21
C GLU A 14 -10.27 -1.29 20.39
N ALA A 15 -11.16 -1.97 19.67
CA ALA A 15 -11.31 -3.42 19.70
C ALA A 15 -10.37 -4.19 18.74
N GLY A 16 -9.42 -3.51 18.09
CA GLY A 16 -8.51 -4.10 17.11
C GLY A 16 -8.96 -3.94 15.65
N PHE A 17 -8.32 -4.70 14.76
CA PHE A 17 -8.64 -4.69 13.33
C PHE A 17 -9.98 -5.35 13.05
N ALA A 18 -10.79 -4.72 12.19
CA ALA A 18 -11.89 -5.39 11.53
C ALA A 18 -12.07 -4.84 10.11
N GLU A 19 -12.27 -5.72 9.13
CA GLU A 19 -12.54 -5.34 7.75
C GLU A 19 -13.76 -4.41 7.63
N ASN A 20 -14.78 -4.64 8.47
CA ASN A 20 -15.97 -3.78 8.54
C ASN A 20 -15.67 -2.32 8.89
N ASN A 21 -14.49 -2.03 9.45
CA ASN A 21 -14.02 -0.67 9.75
C ASN A 21 -13.36 -0.01 8.53
N LEU A 22 -13.12 -0.75 7.45
CA LEU A 22 -12.67 -0.22 6.15
C LEU A 22 -13.85 0.05 5.21
N GLU A 23 -15.06 -0.37 5.55
CA GLU A 23 -16.23 -0.09 4.71
C GLU A 23 -16.57 1.40 4.75
N ARG A 24 -16.80 2.02 3.58
CA ARG A 24 -17.24 3.42 3.51
C ARG A 24 -18.75 3.51 3.79
N LYS A 25 -19.12 3.51 5.06
CA LYS A 25 -20.52 3.66 5.50
C LYS A 25 -20.89 5.13 5.63
N PHE A 26 -22.19 5.43 5.56
CA PHE A 26 -22.73 6.77 5.83
C PHE A 26 -22.17 7.87 4.92
N ARG A 27 -22.03 7.57 3.61
CA ARG A 27 -21.53 8.49 2.58
C ARG A 27 -20.10 9.02 2.81
N ARG A 28 -19.28 8.29 3.56
CA ARG A 28 -17.87 8.65 3.77
C ARG A 28 -17.04 8.37 2.52
N VAL A 29 -15.99 9.18 2.30
CA VAL A 29 -15.09 9.11 1.13
C VAL A 29 -13.61 9.12 1.56
N PHE A 30 -13.27 8.38 2.62
CA PHE A 30 -11.89 8.31 3.11
C PHE A 30 -11.00 7.41 2.24
N GLY A 31 -9.69 7.68 2.25
CA GLY A 31 -8.66 6.80 1.71
C GLY A 31 -8.29 5.67 2.68
N TYR A 32 -7.70 4.61 2.13
CA TYR A 32 -7.18 3.48 2.90
C TYR A 32 -5.70 3.72 3.22
N TYR A 33 -5.30 3.47 4.46
CA TYR A 33 -3.91 3.67 4.89
C TYR A 33 -3.40 2.49 5.70
N MET A 34 -2.32 1.88 5.23
CA MET A 34 -1.60 0.84 5.96
C MET A 34 -0.13 1.23 6.06
N HIS A 35 0.42 1.16 7.27
CA HIS A 35 1.83 1.42 7.53
C HIS A 35 2.51 0.09 7.89
N LEU A 36 3.52 -0.34 7.11
CA LEU A 36 4.17 -1.66 7.26
C LEU A 36 5.67 -1.58 7.62
N HIS A 37 6.23 -0.39 7.89
CA HIS A 37 7.66 -0.21 8.16
C HIS A 37 7.89 0.68 9.38
N GLY A 38 8.67 0.23 10.37
CA GLY A 38 8.80 0.93 11.66
C GLY A 38 7.56 0.77 12.55
N SER A 39 7.70 1.02 13.86
CA SER A 39 6.63 0.82 14.85
C SER A 39 5.37 1.58 14.45
N PRO A 40 4.26 0.88 14.21
CA PRO A 40 3.65 -0.02 15.19
C PRO A 40 3.65 -1.49 14.76
N LEU A 41 3.99 -2.36 15.71
CA LEU A 41 3.97 -3.81 15.53
C LEU A 41 2.51 -4.30 15.53
N PHE A 42 2.11 -5.09 14.52
CA PHE A 42 0.84 -5.81 14.54
C PHE A 42 1.06 -7.18 15.18
N VAL A 43 0.27 -7.50 16.19
CA VAL A 43 0.41 -8.76 16.93
C VAL A 43 -0.95 -9.45 17.05
N ASP A 44 -0.91 -10.77 17.02
CA ASP A 44 -2.07 -11.62 17.31
C ASP A 44 -2.21 -11.73 18.83
N ARG A 45 -3.32 -11.23 19.39
CA ARG A 45 -3.73 -11.49 20.79
C ARG A 45 -4.97 -12.39 20.75
N GLY A 46 -4.74 -13.70 20.83
CA GLY A 46 -5.81 -14.70 20.65
C GLY A 46 -6.29 -14.71 19.21
N SER A 47 -7.56 -14.37 18.97
CA SER A 47 -8.16 -14.30 17.63
C SER A 47 -8.20 -12.89 17.01
N GLN A 48 -7.58 -11.91 17.66
CA GLN A 48 -7.62 -10.50 17.25
C GLN A 48 -6.24 -9.96 16.88
N VAL A 49 -6.17 -9.24 15.77
CA VAL A 49 -4.98 -8.46 15.39
C VAL A 49 -5.07 -7.09 16.04
N VAL A 50 -4.06 -6.74 16.84
CA VAL A 50 -3.97 -5.45 17.53
C VAL A 50 -2.71 -4.69 17.11
N LYS A 51 -2.77 -3.37 17.17
CA LYS A 51 -1.69 -2.45 16.83
C LYS A 51 -1.01 -1.97 18.12
N LEU A 52 0.26 -2.31 18.32
CA LEU A 52 1.02 -1.87 19.48
C LEU A 52 1.40 -0.39 19.37
N LYS A 53 1.33 0.35 20.46
CA LYS A 53 1.91 1.70 20.55
C LYS A 53 3.40 1.58 20.77
N GLN A 54 4.15 2.63 20.45
CA GLN A 54 5.59 2.66 20.67
C GLN A 54 5.97 2.45 22.16
N ALA A 55 5.11 2.91 23.08
CA ALA A 55 5.28 2.68 24.52
C ALA A 55 5.09 1.21 24.94
N ASP A 56 4.41 0.40 24.12
CA ASP A 56 4.15 -1.02 24.40
C ASP A 56 5.30 -1.93 23.93
N LEU A 57 6.36 -1.37 23.35
CA LEU A 57 7.53 -2.10 22.82
C LEU A 57 8.70 -2.18 23.82
N GLY A 58 8.49 -1.71 25.05
CA GLY A 58 9.54 -1.51 26.06
C GLY A 58 9.82 -2.67 27.01
N ASP A 59 8.96 -3.69 27.04
CA ASP A 59 9.12 -4.83 27.94
C ASP A 59 9.43 -6.10 27.13
N ASP A 60 10.49 -6.78 27.58
CA ASP A 60 11.12 -8.00 27.04
C ASP A 60 10.21 -9.25 27.17
N ASP A 61 8.91 -9.06 26.92
CA ASP A 61 7.95 -10.16 26.82
C ASP A 61 8.11 -10.81 25.45
N ASP A 62 8.01 -12.14 25.44
CA ASP A 62 8.12 -13.04 24.31
C ASP A 62 6.98 -12.79 23.29
N ILE A 63 7.02 -11.65 22.58
CA ILE A 63 6.04 -11.26 21.56
C ILE A 63 6.26 -12.15 20.34
N THR A 64 5.73 -13.36 20.42
CA THR A 64 5.59 -14.31 19.30
C THR A 64 4.42 -13.86 18.43
N GLY A 65 4.59 -12.73 17.74
CA GLY A 65 3.69 -12.29 16.68
C GLY A 65 4.22 -12.73 15.32
N SER A 66 3.37 -13.38 14.52
CA SER A 66 3.62 -13.75 13.13
C SER A 66 4.03 -12.50 12.33
N HIS A 67 5.34 -12.25 12.22
CA HIS A 67 5.87 -10.96 11.78
C HIS A 67 5.37 -10.55 10.40
N ILE A 68 4.59 -9.46 10.31
CA ILE A 68 4.38 -8.70 9.08
C ILE A 68 5.55 -7.71 8.95
N VAL A 69 6.78 -8.21 8.84
CA VAL A 69 7.93 -7.36 8.52
C VAL A 69 8.78 -8.08 7.49
N LEU A 70 8.86 -7.48 6.29
CA LEU A 70 9.91 -7.69 5.31
C LEU A 70 10.20 -9.17 4.98
N THR A 71 9.18 -9.91 4.56
CA THR A 71 9.40 -11.21 3.92
C THR A 71 10.16 -11.05 2.59
N HIS A 72 11.06 -11.98 2.29
CA HIS A 72 11.79 -12.01 1.03
C HIS A 72 10.81 -12.01 -0.17
N VAL A 73 11.14 -11.31 -1.27
CA VAL A 73 10.23 -11.08 -2.42
C VAL A 73 9.52 -12.35 -2.92
N LYS A 74 10.21 -13.50 -2.83
CA LYS A 74 9.71 -14.83 -3.23
C LYS A 74 8.52 -15.35 -2.41
N HIS A 75 8.28 -14.85 -1.20
CA HIS A 75 7.23 -15.32 -0.30
C HIS A 75 6.15 -14.26 -0.05
N LYS A 76 6.24 -13.09 -0.71
CA LYS A 76 5.29 -11.99 -0.53
C LYS A 76 3.84 -12.40 -0.80
N GLU A 77 3.57 -13.08 -1.90
CA GLU A 77 2.21 -13.50 -2.27
C GLU A 77 1.63 -14.45 -1.22
N THR A 78 2.41 -15.44 -0.78
CA THR A 78 1.99 -16.38 0.26
C THR A 78 1.76 -15.67 1.59
N VAL A 79 2.58 -14.69 1.97
CA VAL A 79 2.41 -13.93 3.21
C VAL A 79 1.21 -12.98 3.14
N ILE A 80 0.96 -12.33 1.98
CA ILE A 80 -0.24 -11.52 1.76
C ILE A 80 -1.49 -12.40 1.90
N ALA A 81 -1.52 -13.55 1.23
CA ALA A 81 -2.65 -14.48 1.25
C ALA A 81 -2.86 -15.11 2.63
N ALA A 82 -1.79 -15.38 3.38
CA ALA A 82 -1.86 -15.94 4.73
C ALA A 82 -2.22 -14.90 5.80
N SER A 83 -2.12 -13.60 5.51
CA SER A 83 -2.48 -12.52 6.43
C SER A 83 -3.86 -11.97 6.08
N PRO A 84 -4.88 -12.18 6.93
CA PRO A 84 -6.21 -11.58 6.73
C PRO A 84 -6.16 -10.07 6.58
N LEU A 85 -5.24 -9.41 7.29
CA LEU A 85 -5.00 -7.98 7.20
C LEU A 85 -4.53 -7.57 5.80
N LEU A 86 -3.43 -8.17 5.33
CA LEU A 86 -2.84 -7.82 4.02
C LEU A 86 -3.78 -8.17 2.86
N SER A 87 -4.46 -9.31 2.94
CA SER A 87 -5.47 -9.72 1.96
C SER A 87 -6.61 -8.71 1.86
N CYS A 88 -7.10 -8.22 3.01
CA CYS A 88 -8.14 -7.18 3.04
C CYS A 88 -7.66 -5.88 2.38
N TYR A 89 -6.47 -5.41 2.73
CA TYR A 89 -5.90 -4.21 2.11
C TYR A 89 -5.66 -4.36 0.61
N TRP A 90 -5.23 -5.54 0.16
CA TRP A 90 -5.07 -5.82 -1.26
C TRP A 90 -6.40 -5.70 -2.02
N GLY A 91 -7.49 -6.24 -1.44
CA GLY A 91 -8.83 -6.05 -1.98
C GLY A 91 -9.27 -4.58 -2.00
N LYS A 92 -8.96 -3.80 -0.94
CA LYS A 92 -9.25 -2.36 -0.92
C LYS A 92 -8.46 -1.56 -1.93
N LEU A 93 -7.21 -1.94 -2.22
CA LEU A 93 -6.41 -1.34 -3.29
C LEU A 93 -7.06 -1.56 -4.66
N ALA A 94 -7.53 -2.77 -4.95
CA ALA A 94 -8.24 -3.06 -6.20
C ALA A 94 -9.48 -2.18 -6.37
N ASN A 95 -10.27 -2.00 -5.30
CA ASN A 95 -11.42 -1.10 -5.30
C ASN A 95 -11.00 0.37 -5.54
N ALA A 96 -9.96 0.82 -4.84
CA ALA A 96 -9.43 2.18 -4.98
C ALA A 96 -8.96 2.45 -6.42
N LEU A 97 -8.33 1.49 -7.07
CA LEU A 97 -7.92 1.61 -8.47
C LEU A 97 -9.12 1.66 -9.41
N ALA A 98 -10.15 0.84 -9.17
CA ALA A 98 -11.35 0.82 -10.01
C ALA A 98 -12.15 2.13 -9.96
N GLU A 99 -12.12 2.84 -8.83
CA GLU A 99 -12.80 4.15 -8.65
C GLU A 99 -11.93 5.36 -9.04
N SER A 100 -10.62 5.17 -9.22
CA SER A 100 -9.69 6.26 -9.49
C SER A 100 -9.72 6.72 -10.94
N GLU A 101 -9.80 8.04 -11.14
CA GLU A 101 -9.65 8.66 -12.46
C GLU A 101 -8.18 8.65 -12.93
N ALA A 102 -7.24 8.73 -11.98
CA ALA A 102 -5.81 8.72 -12.24
C ALA A 102 -5.02 8.01 -11.12
N VAL A 103 -3.85 7.48 -11.46
CA VAL A 103 -2.92 6.83 -10.55
C VAL A 103 -1.56 7.47 -10.68
N VAL A 104 -0.95 7.87 -9.56
CA VAL A 104 0.42 8.40 -9.51
C VAL A 104 1.31 7.43 -8.74
N LEU A 105 2.31 6.86 -9.42
CA LEU A 105 3.31 5.97 -8.84
C LEU A 105 4.57 6.78 -8.55
N VAL A 106 4.91 6.98 -7.28
CA VAL A 106 6.04 7.82 -6.86
C VAL A 106 7.14 6.98 -6.25
N GLY A 107 8.37 7.08 -6.77
CA GLY A 107 9.52 6.32 -6.27
C GLY A 107 9.40 4.80 -6.39
N TYR A 108 8.47 4.33 -7.21
CA TYR A 108 8.23 2.92 -7.46
C TYR A 108 9.17 2.42 -8.56
N SER A 109 9.87 1.31 -8.32
CA SER A 109 10.87 0.77 -9.26
C SER A 109 10.29 -0.11 -10.37
N GLY A 110 9.05 -0.58 -10.22
CA GLY A 110 8.46 -1.56 -11.13
C GLY A 110 8.77 -3.02 -10.78
N CYS A 111 9.45 -3.28 -9.64
CA CYS A 111 9.87 -4.64 -9.27
C CYS A 111 8.78 -5.49 -8.58
N ASP A 112 7.57 -4.96 -8.37
CA ASP A 112 6.48 -5.70 -7.73
C ASP A 112 5.51 -6.25 -8.78
N ASN A 113 5.70 -7.51 -9.16
CA ASN A 113 4.91 -8.17 -10.20
C ASN A 113 3.41 -8.20 -9.89
N HIS A 114 3.03 -8.28 -8.62
CA HIS A 114 1.64 -8.37 -8.21
C HIS A 114 0.94 -7.00 -8.39
N LEU A 115 1.60 -5.92 -7.94
CA LEU A 115 1.10 -4.57 -8.18
C LEU A 115 1.05 -4.26 -9.68
N ASN A 116 2.08 -4.62 -10.44
CA ASN A 116 2.10 -4.44 -11.89
C ASN A 116 0.93 -5.18 -12.58
N ALA A 117 0.63 -6.41 -12.16
CA ALA A 117 -0.50 -7.16 -12.70
C ALA A 117 -1.84 -6.46 -12.39
N LEU A 118 -2.01 -5.98 -11.16
CA LEU A 118 -3.20 -5.24 -10.76
C LEU A 118 -3.37 -3.94 -11.58
N LEU A 119 -2.30 -3.15 -11.72
CA LEU A 119 -2.28 -1.92 -12.54
C LEU A 119 -2.53 -2.19 -14.03
N ARG A 120 -2.01 -3.29 -14.57
CA ARG A 120 -2.30 -3.72 -15.96
C ARG A 120 -3.77 -4.07 -16.16
N SER A 121 -4.40 -4.67 -15.15
CA SER A 121 -5.81 -5.07 -15.20
C SER A 121 -6.78 -3.95 -14.81
N SER A 122 -6.29 -2.86 -14.22
CA SER A 122 -7.15 -1.78 -13.78
C SER A 122 -7.72 -1.00 -14.98
N GLY A 123 -8.96 -0.53 -14.81
CA GLY A 123 -9.65 0.32 -15.79
C GLY A 123 -9.13 1.76 -15.84
N THR A 124 -8.25 2.15 -14.91
CA THR A 124 -7.69 3.51 -14.85
C THR A 124 -6.83 3.80 -16.09
N SER A 125 -7.25 4.76 -16.91
CA SER A 125 -6.54 5.10 -18.14
C SER A 125 -5.34 6.03 -17.90
N ALA A 126 -5.38 6.87 -16.86
CA ALA A 126 -4.33 7.85 -16.59
C ALA A 126 -3.37 7.33 -15.51
N ILE A 127 -2.22 6.81 -15.93
CA ILE A 127 -1.13 6.43 -15.02
C ILE A 127 0.04 7.39 -15.22
N ARG A 128 0.47 8.01 -14.13
CA ARG A 128 1.68 8.84 -14.05
C ARG A 128 2.72 8.11 -13.21
N VAL A 129 3.96 8.07 -13.70
CA VAL A 129 5.10 7.51 -12.97
C VAL A 129 6.10 8.62 -12.70
N VAL A 130 6.39 8.85 -11.43
CA VAL A 130 7.39 9.81 -10.95
C VAL A 130 8.61 9.03 -10.48
N GLU A 131 9.70 9.11 -11.24
CA GLU A 131 10.94 8.39 -10.95
C GLU A 131 12.15 9.33 -10.87
N TRP A 132 13.22 8.81 -10.26
CA TRP A 132 14.50 9.50 -10.23
C TRP A 132 15.12 9.58 -11.63
N GLU A 133 15.58 10.77 -12.02
CA GLU A 133 16.19 11.00 -13.34
C GLU A 133 17.49 10.21 -13.56
N GLY A 134 18.15 9.77 -12.48
CA GLY A 134 19.33 8.90 -12.55
C GLY A 134 19.03 7.43 -12.88
N ALA A 135 17.76 7.02 -13.00
CA ALA A 135 17.38 5.64 -13.28
C ALA A 135 17.76 5.12 -14.69
N GLY A 136 18.22 6.00 -15.59
CA GLY A 136 18.66 5.64 -16.94
C GLY A 136 18.29 6.69 -17.99
N HIS A 137 18.44 6.32 -19.27
CA HIS A 137 18.06 7.16 -20.40
C HIS A 137 16.53 7.23 -20.54
N GLU A 138 15.97 8.43 -20.69
CA GLU A 138 14.52 8.69 -20.68
C GLU A 138 13.74 7.81 -21.65
N GLY A 139 14.16 7.72 -22.92
CA GLY A 139 13.47 6.88 -23.91
C GLY A 139 13.42 5.39 -23.53
N ASN A 140 14.48 4.88 -22.89
CA ASN A 140 14.51 3.49 -22.42
C ASN A 140 13.59 3.29 -21.22
N ARG A 141 13.48 4.30 -20.34
CA ARG A 141 12.59 4.28 -19.18
C ARG A 141 11.13 4.38 -19.57
N GLN A 142 10.80 5.27 -20.51
CA GLN A 142 9.46 5.37 -21.08
C GLN A 142 9.06 4.04 -21.72
N PHE A 143 9.92 3.45 -22.56
CA PHE A 143 9.68 2.14 -23.16
C PHE A 143 9.52 1.03 -22.10
N PHE A 144 10.37 1.01 -21.08
CA PHE A 144 10.26 0.07 -19.97
C PHE A 144 8.89 0.16 -19.30
N TRP A 145 8.44 1.35 -18.92
CA TRP A 145 7.16 1.53 -18.21
C TRP A 145 5.96 1.22 -19.09
N ASN A 146 5.96 1.65 -20.36
CA ASN A 146 4.87 1.35 -21.28
C ASN A 146 4.71 -0.16 -21.47
N ASN A 147 5.82 -0.90 -21.63
CA ASN A 147 5.77 -2.36 -21.71
C ASN A 147 5.40 -3.01 -20.38
N LEU A 148 5.94 -2.49 -19.27
CA LEU A 148 5.63 -3.02 -17.95
C LEU A 148 4.13 -2.87 -17.64
N LEU A 149 3.45 -1.82 -18.06
CA LEU A 149 2.03 -1.63 -17.75
C LEU A 149 1.10 -1.93 -18.93
N GLY A 150 1.66 -2.28 -20.08
CA GLY A 150 0.92 -2.63 -21.30
C GLY A 150 0.10 -1.47 -21.88
N ARG A 151 0.48 -0.22 -21.58
CA ARG A 151 -0.22 1.01 -21.98
C ARG A 151 0.72 2.20 -21.91
N ASP A 152 0.39 3.28 -22.61
CA ASP A 152 1.14 4.52 -22.50
C ASP A 152 0.93 5.16 -21.13
N ILE A 153 2.03 5.59 -20.51
CA ILE A 153 2.01 6.30 -19.23
C ILE A 153 2.67 7.68 -19.35
N GLN A 154 2.35 8.57 -18.42
CA GLN A 154 3.05 9.84 -18.26
C GLN A 154 4.28 9.64 -17.38
N LEU A 155 5.48 9.71 -17.96
CA LEU A 155 6.73 9.65 -17.19
C LEU A 155 7.14 11.04 -16.75
N VAL A 156 7.37 11.21 -15.46
CA VAL A 156 7.92 12.43 -14.84
C VAL A 156 9.25 12.06 -14.19
N ARG A 157 10.32 12.74 -14.58
CA ARG A 157 11.69 12.47 -14.10
C ARG A 157 12.20 13.66 -13.32
N ILE A 158 12.63 13.41 -12.09
CA ILE A 158 13.08 14.46 -11.16
C ILE A 158 14.38 14.07 -10.46
N ALA A 159 15.18 15.08 -10.10
CA ALA A 159 16.45 14.90 -9.38
C ALA A 159 16.24 14.31 -7.99
N SER A 160 15.16 14.70 -7.32
CA SER A 160 14.77 14.19 -6.00
C SER A 160 13.27 13.94 -5.95
N ILE A 161 12.88 12.73 -5.57
CA ILE A 161 11.46 12.35 -5.42
C ILE A 161 10.77 13.18 -4.33
N LEU A 162 11.53 13.68 -3.36
CA LEU A 162 11.02 14.51 -2.26
C LEU A 162 10.57 15.91 -2.71
N GLU A 163 10.94 16.33 -3.92
CA GLU A 163 10.59 17.64 -4.49
C GLU A 163 9.31 17.60 -5.34
N PHE A 164 8.70 16.42 -5.50
CA PHE A 164 7.46 16.27 -6.25
C PHE A 164 6.29 16.97 -5.55
N THR A 165 5.64 17.90 -6.25
CA THR A 165 4.53 18.72 -5.72
C THR A 165 3.30 18.76 -6.64
N ASP A 166 3.39 18.17 -7.83
CA ASP A 166 2.33 18.19 -8.86
C ASP A 166 1.39 16.98 -8.72
N TRP A 167 0.55 17.00 -7.68
CA TRP A 167 -0.38 15.93 -7.30
C TRP A 167 -1.58 15.79 -8.23
#